data_AF-A0A822EKC7-F1
#
_entry.id   AF-A0A822EKC7-F1
#
_cell.length_a   1.000
_cell.length_b   1.000
_cell.length_c   1.000
_cell.angle_alpha   90.00
_cell.angle_beta   90.00
_cell.angle_gamma   90.00
#
_symmetry.space_group_name_H-M   'P 1'
#
loop_
_entity.id
_entity.type
_entity.pdbx_description
1 polymer ?
#
loop_
_entity_poly.entity_id
_entity_poly.type
_entity_poly.pdbx_seq_one_letter_code
_entity_poly.pdbx_strand_id
1 'polypeptide(L)'
;WKINDHDIIFWCGNMNYRISQPNEQVRNAINEFSTVALQEKDQLRCEMKLDHVFTGYYEPPINFLPTYKFDINTDNYDTSEKIRTTSWTDRILYRSKRLKVLNDNQNELKTIQTIHYSCATNIKFSDHRPVSGLYLVIIKYECDEKRSNRIREELIHEFDRIENESIPTIEVHPRPPQIIFNHIRYLDKPNYSLTIKNI
;
A
#
# COMPACT_ATOMS: atom_id res chain seq x y z
N TRP A 1 7.19 14.52 -4.69
CA TRP A 1 6.63 13.17 -4.49
C TRP A 1 7.55 12.17 -5.15
N LYS A 2 8.14 11.24 -4.39
CA LYS A 2 8.91 10.12 -4.96
C LYS A 2 7.93 9.04 -5.41
N ILE A 3 8.33 8.21 -6.38
CA ILE A 3 7.51 7.09 -6.86
C ILE A 3 7.04 6.24 -5.66
N ASN A 4 7.94 5.96 -4.72
CA ASN A 4 7.64 5.11 -3.57
C ASN A 4 6.70 5.72 -2.53
N ASP A 5 6.38 7.01 -2.63
CA ASP A 5 5.51 7.68 -1.67
C ASP A 5 4.03 7.42 -1.98
N HIS A 6 3.68 6.89 -3.15
CA HIS A 6 2.29 6.62 -3.55
C HIS A 6 1.76 5.33 -2.92
N ASP A 7 0.47 5.31 -2.57
CA ASP A 7 -0.20 4.16 -1.98
C ASP A 7 -0.40 3.01 -2.97
N ILE A 8 -0.63 3.36 -4.24
CA ILE A 8 -0.84 2.43 -5.34
C ILE A 8 0.04 2.89 -6.51
N ILE A 9 0.79 1.95 -7.07
CA ILE A 9 1.67 2.21 -8.21
C ILE A 9 1.38 1.15 -9.25
N PHE A 10 1.13 1.58 -10.48
CA PHE A 10 1.19 0.73 -11.66
C PHE A 10 2.48 1.05 -12.40
N TRP A 11 3.25 0.02 -12.74
CA TRP A 11 4.46 0.14 -13.53
C TRP A 11 4.31 -0.71 -14.79
N CYS A 12 4.29 -0.09 -15.96
CA CYS A 12 4.06 -0.79 -17.22
C CYS A 12 4.94 -0.27 -18.35
N GLY A 13 5.13 -1.11 -19.36
CA GLY A 13 5.84 -0.78 -20.59
C GLY A 13 6.73 -1.90 -21.09
N ASN A 14 7.59 -1.59 -22.07
CA ASN A 14 8.61 -2.48 -22.57
C ASN A 14 9.81 -2.49 -21.59
N MET A 15 9.85 -3.51 -20.74
CA MET A 15 10.93 -3.71 -19.77
C MET A 15 12.12 -4.47 -20.37
N ASN A 16 11.96 -5.00 -21.58
CA ASN A 16 13.00 -5.60 -22.41
C ASN A 16 13.72 -6.83 -21.82
N TYR A 17 13.23 -7.38 -20.72
CA TYR A 17 13.64 -8.69 -20.20
C TYR A 17 13.31 -9.80 -21.20
N ARG A 18 14.20 -10.80 -21.26
CA ARG A 18 14.14 -11.89 -22.24
C ARG A 18 13.94 -13.24 -21.57
N ILE A 19 13.57 -14.23 -22.38
CA ILE A 19 13.63 -15.63 -21.97
C ILE A 19 15.09 -16.09 -22.09
N SER A 20 15.67 -16.60 -21.00
CA SER A 20 17.05 -17.10 -20.96
C SER A 20 17.16 -18.52 -21.51
N GLN A 21 16.79 -18.70 -22.78
CA GLN A 21 16.91 -19.96 -23.52
C GLN A 21 17.30 -19.72 -24.99
N PRO A 22 17.92 -20.73 -25.65
CA PRO A 22 18.16 -20.70 -27.09
C PRO A 22 16.86 -20.52 -27.88
N ASN A 23 16.92 -19.78 -29.00
CA ASN A 23 15.73 -19.43 -29.79
C ASN A 23 14.91 -20.65 -30.22
N GLU A 24 15.59 -21.69 -30.71
CA GLU A 24 14.95 -22.94 -31.14
C GLU A 24 14.13 -23.58 -30.02
N GLN A 25 14.66 -23.64 -28.79
CA GLN A 25 13.94 -24.19 -27.64
C GLN A 25 12.71 -23.35 -27.28
N VAL A 26 12.84 -22.01 -27.35
CA VAL A 26 11.71 -21.11 -27.11
C VAL A 26 10.61 -21.32 -28.14
N ARG A 27 10.96 -21.42 -29.44
CA ARG A 27 9.98 -21.66 -30.51
C ARG A 27 9.30 -23.01 -30.38
N ASN A 28 10.05 -24.07 -30.08
CA ASN A 28 9.49 -25.41 -29.88
C ASN A 28 8.49 -25.41 -28.71
N ALA A 29 8.85 -24.82 -27.57
CA ALA A 29 7.96 -24.74 -26.42
C ALA A 29 6.70 -23.88 -26.69
N ILE A 30 6.80 -22.82 -27.50
CA ILE A 30 5.63 -22.05 -27.95
C ILE A 30 4.69 -22.91 -28.80
N ASN A 31 5.24 -23.68 -29.75
CA ASN A 31 4.46 -24.57 -30.63
C ASN A 31 3.77 -25.70 -29.86
N GLU A 32 4.39 -26.17 -28.78
CA GLU A 32 3.84 -27.18 -27.87
C GLU A 32 2.89 -26.61 -26.80
N PHE A 33 2.63 -25.30 -26.81
CA PHE A 33 1.89 -24.57 -25.77
C PHE A 33 2.47 -24.76 -24.34
N SER A 34 3.75 -25.10 -24.24
CA SER A 34 4.47 -25.31 -22.97
C SER A 34 5.01 -23.98 -22.40
N THR A 35 4.10 -23.01 -22.23
CA THR A 35 4.46 -21.64 -21.83
C THR A 35 4.91 -21.54 -20.38
N VAL A 36 4.47 -22.46 -19.50
CA VAL A 36 4.87 -22.48 -18.09
C VAL A 36 6.37 -22.69 -17.92
N ALA A 37 6.96 -23.61 -18.70
CA ALA A 37 8.40 -23.87 -18.65
C ALA A 37 9.21 -22.64 -19.11
N LEU A 38 8.69 -21.90 -20.11
CA LEU A 38 9.29 -20.65 -20.57
C LEU A 38 9.21 -19.54 -19.52
N GLN A 39 8.10 -19.44 -18.79
CA GLN A 39 7.94 -18.45 -17.72
C GLN A 39 8.91 -18.66 -16.56
N GLU A 40 9.37 -19.89 -16.31
CA GLU A 40 10.42 -20.18 -15.32
C GLU A 40 11.82 -19.78 -15.79
N LYS A 41 11.97 -19.42 -17.07
CA LYS A 41 13.22 -18.90 -17.68
C LYS A 41 13.11 -17.42 -18.06
N ASP A 42 11.99 -16.77 -17.77
CA ASP A 42 11.78 -15.34 -17.97
C ASP A 42 12.64 -14.54 -16.98
N GLN A 43 13.53 -13.69 -17.50
CA GLN A 43 14.47 -12.93 -16.67
C GLN A 43 13.76 -12.03 -15.66
N LEU A 44 12.68 -11.34 -16.04
CA LEU A 44 11.97 -10.47 -15.10
C LEU A 44 11.41 -11.26 -13.92
N ARG A 45 10.74 -12.39 -14.18
CA ARG A 45 10.21 -13.26 -13.11
C ARG A 45 11.33 -13.81 -12.23
N CYS A 46 12.47 -14.20 -12.80
CA CYS A 46 13.62 -14.66 -12.02
C CYS A 46 14.18 -13.55 -11.12
N GLU A 47 14.45 -12.36 -11.66
CA GLU A 47 15.00 -11.24 -10.91
C GLU A 47 14.03 -10.72 -9.83
N MET A 48 12.71 -10.77 -10.09
CA MET A 48 11.68 -10.47 -9.08
C MET A 48 11.61 -11.54 -7.99
N LYS A 49 11.69 -12.83 -8.32
CA LYS A 49 11.71 -13.94 -7.33
C LYS A 49 12.93 -13.85 -6.40
N LEU A 50 14.03 -13.28 -6.89
CA LEU A 50 15.26 -13.04 -6.13
C LEU A 50 15.28 -11.68 -5.41
N ASP A 51 14.18 -10.91 -5.48
CA ASP A 51 14.07 -9.56 -4.91
C ASP A 51 15.12 -8.55 -5.41
N HIS A 52 15.78 -8.81 -6.55
CA HIS A 52 16.77 -7.90 -7.15
C HIS A 52 16.13 -6.65 -7.76
N VAL A 53 14.92 -6.79 -8.30
CA VAL A 53 14.18 -5.73 -8.98
C VAL A 53 12.70 -5.77 -8.61
N PHE A 54 12.03 -4.63 -8.70
CA PHE A 54 10.60 -4.52 -8.46
C PHE A 54 10.14 -5.16 -7.12
N THR A 55 10.96 -5.04 -6.07
CA THR A 55 10.64 -5.57 -4.74
C THR A 55 9.28 -5.06 -4.25
N GLY A 56 8.42 -5.99 -3.84
CA GLY A 56 7.05 -5.73 -3.39
C GLY A 56 6.05 -5.40 -4.51
N TYR A 57 6.45 -5.38 -5.78
CA TYR A 57 5.51 -5.36 -6.89
C TYR A 57 5.00 -6.77 -7.18
N TYR A 58 3.81 -6.83 -7.75
CA TYR A 58 3.16 -8.04 -8.19
C TYR A 58 2.84 -7.94 -9.68
N GLU A 59 3.05 -9.04 -10.40
CA GLU A 59 2.60 -9.21 -11.77
C GLU A 59 1.50 -10.29 -11.81
N PRO A 60 0.36 -10.05 -12.49
CA PRO A 60 -0.64 -11.09 -12.65
C PRO A 60 -0.12 -12.29 -13.46
N PRO A 61 -0.72 -13.49 -13.31
CA PRO A 61 -0.36 -14.65 -14.12
C PRO A 61 -0.43 -14.34 -15.62
N ILE A 62 0.64 -14.68 -16.34
CA ILE A 62 0.71 -14.51 -17.80
C ILE A 62 0.07 -15.73 -18.45
N ASN A 63 -1.06 -15.52 -19.11
CA ASN A 63 -1.80 -16.56 -19.83
C ASN A 63 -1.82 -16.32 -21.35
N PHE A 64 -0.86 -15.55 -21.87
CA PHE A 64 -0.71 -15.22 -23.28
C PHE A 64 0.71 -15.49 -23.77
N LEU A 65 0.86 -15.71 -25.08
CA LEU A 65 2.16 -15.96 -25.70
C LEU A 65 3.06 -14.72 -25.64
N PRO A 66 4.40 -14.89 -25.77
CA PRO A 66 5.33 -13.78 -25.82
C PRO A 66 4.95 -12.68 -26.82
N THR A 67 5.15 -11.43 -26.43
CA THR A 67 4.68 -10.23 -27.15
C THR A 67 5.67 -9.67 -28.16
N TYR A 68 6.92 -10.17 -28.15
CA TYR A 68 8.02 -9.75 -29.01
C TYR A 68 8.78 -10.99 -29.48
N LYS A 69 9.37 -11.06 -30.68
CA LYS A 69 9.35 -10.10 -31.80
C LYS A 69 8.57 -10.70 -32.95
N PHE A 70 7.65 -9.94 -33.54
CA PHE A 70 6.86 -10.36 -34.70
C PHE A 70 7.35 -9.73 -36.00
N ASP A 71 7.11 -10.42 -37.11
CA ASP A 71 7.11 -9.77 -38.41
C ASP A 71 5.88 -8.87 -38.53
N ILE A 72 6.09 -7.61 -38.93
CA ILE A 72 5.04 -6.59 -38.99
C ILE A 72 3.88 -7.07 -39.87
N ASN A 73 2.65 -6.83 -39.42
CA ASN A 73 1.39 -7.21 -40.05
C ASN A 73 1.12 -8.72 -40.15
N THR A 74 1.89 -9.56 -39.44
CA THR A 74 1.70 -11.03 -39.43
C THR A 74 1.67 -11.58 -38.02
N ASP A 75 1.24 -12.84 -37.84
CA ASP A 75 1.37 -13.59 -36.57
C ASP A 75 2.67 -14.40 -36.47
N ASN A 76 3.57 -14.25 -37.44
CA ASN A 76 4.84 -14.95 -37.45
C ASN A 76 5.82 -14.25 -36.51
N TYR A 77 6.49 -15.03 -35.66
CA TYR A 77 7.65 -14.56 -34.93
C TYR A 77 8.85 -14.37 -35.86
N ASP A 78 9.63 -13.32 -35.59
CA ASP A 78 10.75 -12.77 -36.38
C ASP A 78 11.42 -13.78 -37.32
N THR A 79 11.20 -13.61 -38.63
CA THR A 79 11.83 -14.42 -39.68
C THR A 79 13.03 -13.73 -40.33
N SER A 80 13.43 -12.55 -39.83
CA SER A 80 14.63 -11.87 -40.31
C SER A 80 15.90 -12.67 -39.99
N GLU A 81 17.01 -12.33 -40.66
CA GLU A 81 18.32 -12.96 -40.45
C GLU A 81 18.79 -12.94 -38.98
N LYS A 82 18.30 -11.99 -38.18
CA LYS A 82 18.67 -11.86 -36.76
C LYS A 82 17.97 -12.89 -35.87
N ILE A 83 16.86 -13.46 -36.32
CA ILE A 83 16.02 -14.46 -35.65
C ILE A 83 16.01 -14.20 -34.13
N ARG A 84 15.41 -13.09 -33.70
CA ARG A 84 15.42 -12.71 -32.28
C ARG A 84 14.65 -13.73 -31.45
N THR A 85 15.18 -14.05 -30.27
CA THR A 85 14.48 -14.89 -29.31
C THR A 85 13.20 -14.20 -28.87
N THR A 86 12.09 -14.86 -29.13
CA THR A 86 10.75 -14.43 -28.72
C THR A 86 10.66 -14.32 -27.19
N SER A 87 10.05 -13.27 -26.63
CA SER A 87 10.05 -12.96 -25.19
C SER A 87 8.87 -12.07 -24.74
N TRP A 88 8.52 -12.12 -23.45
CA TRP A 88 7.56 -11.20 -22.82
C TRP A 88 8.26 -9.90 -22.40
N THR A 89 8.44 -9.01 -23.36
CA THR A 89 9.09 -7.72 -23.12
C THR A 89 8.16 -6.68 -22.53
N ASP A 90 6.86 -6.78 -22.83
CA ASP A 90 5.84 -5.80 -22.47
C ASP A 90 5.05 -6.28 -21.24
N ARG A 91 5.10 -5.53 -20.15
CA ARG A 91 4.68 -5.99 -18.82
C ARG A 91 3.85 -4.95 -18.09
N ILE A 92 2.96 -5.40 -17.21
CA ILE A 92 2.20 -4.54 -16.28
C ILE A 92 2.33 -5.13 -14.88
N LEU A 93 3.00 -4.38 -13.99
CA LEU A 93 3.13 -4.71 -12.58
C LEU A 93 2.38 -3.68 -11.75
N TYR A 94 2.03 -4.06 -10.52
CA TYR A 94 1.47 -3.13 -9.56
C TYR A 94 2.02 -3.35 -8.16
N ARG A 95 2.02 -2.30 -7.35
CA ARG A 95 2.31 -2.36 -5.92
C ARG A 95 1.24 -1.60 -5.16
N SER A 96 0.86 -2.12 -3.99
CA SER A 96 0.07 -1.37 -3.02
C SER A 96 0.70 -1.42 -1.64
N LYS A 97 0.74 -0.29 -0.93
CA LYS A 97 1.18 -0.22 0.47
C LYS A 97 0.26 -1.00 1.41
N ARG A 98 -1.03 -1.09 1.06
CA ARG A 98 -2.04 -1.85 1.80
C ARG A 98 -2.53 -2.98 0.91
N LEU A 99 -2.13 -4.22 1.19
CA LEU A 99 -2.54 -5.37 0.36
C LEU A 99 -4.02 -5.71 0.51
N LYS A 100 -4.58 -5.41 1.70
CA LYS A 100 -5.97 -5.65 2.04
C LYS A 100 -6.61 -4.40 2.60
N VAL A 101 -7.91 -4.27 2.38
CA VAL A 101 -8.78 -3.26 2.97
C VAL A 101 -9.96 -3.94 3.65
N LEU A 102 -10.43 -3.36 4.75
CA LEU A 102 -11.62 -3.85 5.44
C LEU A 102 -12.86 -3.21 4.83
N ASN A 103 -13.91 -3.99 4.60
CA ASN A 103 -15.23 -3.45 4.32
C ASN A 103 -15.99 -3.11 5.63
N ASP A 104 -17.20 -2.57 5.50
CA ASP A 104 -18.04 -2.17 6.65
C ASP A 104 -18.32 -3.32 7.63
N ASN A 105 -18.32 -4.57 7.15
CA ASN A 105 -18.50 -5.78 7.94
C ASN A 105 -17.18 -6.35 8.50
N GLN A 106 -16.09 -5.58 8.45
CA GLN A 106 -14.73 -5.98 8.86
C GLN A 106 -14.15 -7.18 8.10
N ASN A 107 -14.66 -7.48 6.91
CA ASN A 107 -14.08 -8.51 6.05
C ASN A 107 -12.92 -7.95 5.24
N GLU A 108 -11.83 -8.72 5.15
CA GLU A 108 -10.67 -8.38 4.34
C GLU A 108 -10.94 -8.59 2.85
N LEU A 109 -10.76 -7.53 2.07
CA LEU A 109 -10.79 -7.53 0.61
C LEU A 109 -9.40 -7.21 0.07
N LYS A 110 -9.01 -7.79 -1.06
CA LYS A 110 -7.78 -7.38 -1.76
C LYS A 110 -7.95 -5.96 -2.28
N THR A 111 -6.96 -5.10 -2.02
CA THR A 111 -6.97 -3.70 -2.49
C THR A 111 -6.97 -3.60 -4.01
N ILE A 112 -6.25 -4.51 -4.67
CA ILE A 112 -6.18 -4.59 -6.13
C ILE A 112 -6.55 -6.02 -6.53
N GLN A 113 -7.59 -6.14 -7.35
CA GLN A 113 -8.00 -7.39 -7.97
C GLN A 113 -7.81 -7.27 -9.49
N THR A 114 -7.01 -8.15 -10.07
CA THR A 114 -6.89 -8.26 -11.52
C THR A 114 -8.13 -8.94 -12.10
N ILE A 115 -8.80 -8.24 -13.01
CA ILE A 115 -9.92 -8.77 -13.80
C ILE A 115 -9.40 -9.31 -15.14
N HIS A 116 -8.42 -8.62 -15.73
CA HIS A 116 -7.85 -9.00 -17.03
C HIS A 116 -6.35 -8.69 -17.06
N TYR A 117 -5.57 -9.58 -17.67
CA TYR A 117 -4.18 -9.33 -18.06
C TYR A 117 -3.89 -10.17 -19.31
N SER A 118 -3.82 -9.51 -20.47
CA SER A 118 -3.71 -10.19 -21.76
C SER A 118 -2.99 -9.35 -22.80
N CYS A 119 -2.77 -9.92 -23.98
CA CYS A 119 -2.28 -9.22 -25.16
C CYS A 119 -3.34 -9.15 -26.27
N ALA A 120 -3.33 -8.06 -27.04
CA ALA A 120 -4.19 -7.85 -28.19
C ALA A 120 -3.53 -8.43 -29.46
N THR A 121 -3.81 -9.70 -29.76
CA THR A 121 -3.22 -10.42 -30.90
C THR A 121 -3.69 -9.91 -32.26
N ASN A 122 -4.85 -9.24 -32.31
CA ASN A 122 -5.42 -8.67 -33.52
C ASN A 122 -4.75 -7.35 -33.97
N ILE A 123 -3.93 -6.72 -33.12
CA ILE A 123 -3.20 -5.49 -33.45
C ILE A 123 -1.76 -5.85 -33.86
N LYS A 124 -1.43 -5.66 -35.14
CA LYS A 124 -0.21 -6.25 -35.75
C LYS A 124 0.70 -5.24 -36.46
N PHE A 125 0.44 -3.93 -36.35
CA PHE A 125 1.22 -2.91 -37.05
C PHE A 125 2.64 -2.71 -36.49
N SER A 126 2.94 -3.30 -35.33
CA SER A 126 4.26 -3.28 -34.68
C SER A 126 4.80 -4.71 -34.57
N ASP A 127 6.12 -4.82 -34.40
CA ASP A 127 6.80 -6.07 -34.02
C ASP A 127 6.54 -6.47 -32.55
N HIS A 128 5.81 -5.64 -31.80
CA HIS A 128 5.25 -5.94 -30.49
C HIS A 128 3.72 -6.14 -30.54
N ARG A 129 3.19 -6.95 -29.62
CA ARG A 129 1.75 -7.04 -29.34
C ARG A 129 1.37 -6.20 -28.12
N PRO A 130 0.37 -5.30 -28.22
CA PRO A 130 -0.06 -4.50 -27.08
C PRO A 130 -0.53 -5.37 -25.92
N VAL A 131 -0.12 -5.02 -24.70
CA VAL A 131 -0.55 -5.67 -23.46
C VAL A 131 -1.51 -4.76 -22.72
N SER A 132 -2.61 -5.31 -22.22
CA SER A 132 -3.61 -4.59 -21.45
C SER A 132 -3.89 -5.29 -20.12
N GLY A 133 -4.28 -4.50 -19.13
CA GLY A 133 -4.70 -4.99 -17.83
C GLY A 133 -5.93 -4.23 -17.33
N LEU A 134 -6.90 -4.95 -16.79
CA LEU A 134 -8.08 -4.40 -16.13
C LEU A 134 -8.04 -4.77 -14.65
N TYR A 135 -8.17 -3.77 -13.79
CA TYR A 135 -8.02 -3.92 -12.35
C TYR A 135 -9.18 -3.26 -11.63
N LEU A 136 -9.79 -3.98 -10.68
CA LEU A 136 -10.65 -3.38 -9.67
C LEU A 136 -9.76 -2.91 -8.52
N VAL A 137 -9.79 -1.61 -8.25
CA VAL A 137 -8.99 -0.98 -7.20
C VAL A 137 -9.91 -0.41 -6.13
N ILE A 138 -9.78 -0.93 -4.92
CA ILE A 138 -10.52 -0.41 -3.76
C ILE A 138 -9.67 0.68 -3.13
N ILE A 139 -10.15 1.91 -3.23
CA ILE A 139 -9.55 3.07 -2.57
C ILE A 139 -10.28 3.34 -1.25
N LYS A 140 -9.53 3.53 -0.18
CA LYS A 140 -10.10 4.06 1.06
C LYS A 140 -10.37 5.54 0.82
N TYR A 141 -11.64 5.88 0.62
CA TYR A 141 -12.05 7.27 0.54
C TYR A 141 -12.09 7.85 1.96
N GLU A 142 -11.00 8.46 2.39
CA GLU A 142 -11.01 9.35 3.56
C GLU A 142 -11.55 10.70 3.10
N CYS A 143 -12.86 10.89 3.15
CA CYS A 143 -13.44 12.21 2.97
C CYS A 143 -14.66 12.40 3.87
N ASP A 144 -14.42 13.12 4.95
CA ASP A 144 -14.99 14.46 5.09
C ASP A 144 -14.05 15.18 6.05
N GLU A 145 -13.19 16.04 5.51
CA GLU A 145 -12.20 16.77 6.31
C GLU A 145 -12.90 17.57 7.43
N LYS A 146 -14.12 18.05 7.19
CA LYS A 146 -14.95 18.70 8.22
C LYS A 146 -15.40 17.70 9.29
N ARG A 147 -15.81 16.49 8.91
CA ARG A 147 -16.15 15.42 9.87
C ARG A 147 -14.93 14.98 10.68
N SER A 148 -13.78 14.81 10.03
CA SER A 148 -12.52 14.45 10.68
C SER A 148 -12.10 15.52 11.70
N ASN A 149 -12.11 16.79 11.28
CA ASN A 149 -11.79 17.92 12.14
C ASN A 149 -12.79 18.05 13.30
N ARG A 150 -14.10 17.91 13.03
CA ARG A 150 -15.12 17.92 14.09
C ARG A 150 -14.91 16.80 15.12
N ILE A 151 -14.69 15.56 14.67
CA ILE A 151 -14.42 14.44 15.59
C ILE A 151 -13.13 14.69 16.39
N ARG A 152 -12.10 15.25 15.74
CA ARG A 152 -10.86 15.61 16.41
C ARG A 152 -11.07 16.71 17.46
N GLU A 153 -11.85 17.74 17.17
CA GLU A 153 -12.21 18.80 18.11
C GLU A 153 -13.04 18.26 19.29
N GLU A 154 -14.03 17.41 19.02
CA GLU A 154 -14.83 16.72 20.04
C GLU A 154 -13.95 15.90 20.98
N LEU A 155 -12.99 15.13 20.44
CA LEU A 155 -12.05 14.36 21.23
C LEU A 155 -11.14 15.24 22.09
N ILE A 156 -10.62 16.34 21.53
CA ILE A 156 -9.78 17.29 22.28
C ILE A 156 -10.57 17.87 23.47
N HIS A 157 -11.81 18.33 23.23
CA HIS A 157 -12.66 18.85 24.31
C HIS A 157 -12.98 17.82 25.39
N GLU A 158 -13.20 16.56 25.00
CA GLU A 158 -13.42 15.48 25.95
C GLU A 158 -12.17 15.21 26.80
N PHE A 159 -10.98 15.20 26.18
CA PHE A 159 -9.71 15.08 26.91
C PHE A 159 -9.50 16.24 27.88
N ASP A 160 -9.72 17.48 27.44
CA ASP A 160 -9.62 18.66 28.30
C ASP A 160 -10.60 18.57 29.48
N ARG A 161 -11.82 18.09 29.25
CA ARG A 161 -12.80 17.89 30.33
C ARG A 161 -12.31 16.86 31.34
N ILE A 162 -11.86 15.70 30.87
CA ILE A 162 -11.35 14.62 31.73
C ILE A 162 -10.13 15.08 32.52
N GLU A 163 -9.19 15.79 31.89
CA GLU A 163 -8.03 16.33 32.59
C GLU A 163 -8.45 17.30 33.70
N ASN A 164 -9.35 18.24 33.40
CA ASN A 164 -9.84 19.20 34.39
C ASN A 164 -10.61 18.54 35.54
N GLU A 165 -11.48 17.56 35.24
CA GLU A 165 -12.20 16.77 36.25
C GLU A 165 -11.25 15.91 37.09
N SER A 166 -10.10 15.54 36.54
CA SER A 166 -9.07 14.76 37.24
C SER A 166 -8.13 15.64 38.08
N ILE A 167 -8.24 16.97 38.03
CA ILE A 167 -7.45 17.86 38.89
C ILE A 167 -7.97 17.70 40.33
N PRO A 168 -7.16 17.14 41.25
CA PRO A 168 -7.58 16.98 42.63
C PRO A 168 -7.78 18.37 43.24
N THR A 169 -9.02 18.65 43.66
CA THR A 169 -9.36 19.93 44.26
C THR A 169 -9.29 19.79 45.78
N ILE A 170 -8.61 20.73 46.44
CA ILE A 170 -8.58 20.78 47.90
C ILE A 170 -9.36 21.99 48.42
N GLU A 171 -10.17 21.77 49.44
CA GLU A 171 -10.77 22.82 50.25
C GLU A 171 -10.09 22.88 51.62
N VAL A 172 -9.69 24.09 52.00
CA VAL A 172 -9.08 24.38 53.30
C VAL A 172 -10.01 25.32 54.05
N HIS A 173 -10.45 24.92 55.25
CA HIS A 173 -11.28 25.75 56.13
C HIS A 173 -10.54 26.15 57.41
N PRO A 174 -10.76 27.38 57.93
CA PRO A 174 -11.66 28.42 57.39
C PRO A 174 -11.12 29.09 56.10
N ARG A 175 -12.00 29.72 55.29
CA ARG A 175 -11.63 30.49 54.08
C ARG A 175 -11.77 32.01 54.34
N PRO A 176 -10.73 32.83 54.11
CA PRO A 176 -9.39 32.47 53.65
C PRO A 176 -8.63 31.64 54.70
N PRO A 177 -7.72 30.73 54.30
CA PRO A 177 -6.92 29.94 55.22
C PRO A 177 -6.07 30.85 56.11
N GLN A 178 -6.48 31.00 57.37
CA GLN A 178 -5.79 31.85 58.32
C GLN A 178 -5.80 31.22 59.72
N ILE A 179 -4.64 31.27 60.38
CA ILE A 179 -4.51 31.00 61.80
C ILE A 179 -4.22 32.34 62.46
N ILE A 180 -5.16 32.81 63.28
CA ILE A 180 -5.02 34.07 64.01
C ILE A 180 -4.47 33.75 65.40
N PHE A 181 -3.21 34.09 65.61
CA PHE A 181 -2.56 34.03 66.90
C PHE A 181 -2.90 35.31 67.68
N ASN A 182 -3.85 35.23 68.60
CA ASN A 182 -4.19 36.34 69.51
C ASN A 182 -3.09 36.49 70.60
N HIS A 183 -3.42 37.03 71.76
CA HIS A 183 -2.46 37.20 72.86
C HIS A 183 -1.99 35.84 73.44
N ILE A 184 -0.80 35.39 73.02
CA ILE A 184 -0.15 34.17 73.54
C ILE A 184 0.70 34.55 74.77
N ARG A 185 0.57 33.81 75.88
CA ARG A 185 1.41 34.00 77.08
C ARG A 185 2.45 32.88 77.22
N TYR A 186 3.47 33.15 78.03
CA TYR A 186 4.49 32.17 78.39
C TYR A 186 3.84 30.95 79.07
N LEU A 187 4.09 29.75 78.54
CA LEU A 187 3.51 28.45 78.89
C LEU A 187 2.09 28.13 78.33
N ASP A 188 1.48 29.01 77.53
CA ASP A 188 0.22 28.66 76.84
C ASP A 188 0.49 27.69 75.67
N LYS A 189 -0.39 26.69 75.53
CA LYS A 189 -0.39 25.74 74.40
C LYS A 189 -1.72 25.81 73.65
N PRO A 190 -1.99 26.89 72.91
CA PRO A 190 -3.22 26.99 72.13
C PRO A 190 -3.20 25.96 70.99
N ASN A 191 -4.35 25.34 70.74
CA ASN A 191 -4.54 24.42 69.62
C ASN A 191 -5.37 25.12 68.54
N TYR A 192 -4.91 25.02 67.30
CA TYR A 192 -5.61 25.53 66.13
C TYR A 192 -5.84 24.38 65.17
N SER A 193 -7.03 24.31 64.57
CA SER A 193 -7.39 23.28 63.61
C SER A 193 -7.63 23.89 62.23
N LEU A 194 -6.96 23.36 61.23
CA LEU A 194 -7.29 23.54 59.82
C LEU A 194 -7.88 22.22 59.33
N THR A 195 -8.99 22.30 58.59
CA THR A 195 -9.57 21.13 57.93
C THR A 195 -9.20 21.19 56.45
N ILE A 196 -8.49 20.17 55.97
CA ILE A 196 -8.17 19.98 54.55
C ILE A 196 -9.03 18.83 54.04
N LYS A 197 -9.81 19.07 53.00
CA LYS A 197 -10.68 18.08 52.39
C LYS A 197 -10.39 17.99 50.89
N ASN A 198 -10.22 16.77 50.38
CA ASN A 198 -10.26 16.50 48.95
C ASN A 198 -11.72 16.55 48.48
N ILE A 199 -12.00 17.30 47.43
CA ILE A 199 -13.33 17.44 46.82
C ILE A 199 -13.30 16.91 45.41
#